data_AF-A0A372JRP6-F1
#
_entry.id   AF-A0A372JRP6-F1
#
_cell.length_a   1.000
_cell.length_b   1.000
_cell.length_c   1.000
_cell.angle_alpha   90.00
_cell.angle_beta   90.00
_cell.angle_gamma   90.00
#
_symmetry.space_group_name_H-M   'P 1'
#
loop_
_entity.id
_entity.type
_entity.pdbx_description
1 polymer ?
#
loop_
_entity_poly.entity_id
_entity_poly.type
_entity_poly.pdbx_seq_one_letter_code
_entity_poly.pdbx_strand_id
1 'polypeptide(L)' 'LRRALADAAAEVSGVDRVRVRLRGRWRPRVSVRAWTRYRNPAGGADLVRQAVRARLDGFDLMRDRRVVVRLRWRDE' A
#
# COMPACT_ATOMS: atom_id res chain seq x y z
N LEU A 1 13.43 0.54 1.91
CA LEU A 1 12.16 -0.23 1.93
C LEU A 1 10.90 0.62 2.12
N ARG A 2 10.67 1.28 3.28
CA ARG A 2 9.41 2.02 3.54
C ARG A 2 9.06 3.04 2.45
N ARG A 3 10.04 3.81 1.99
CA ARG A 3 9.88 4.82 0.93
C ARG A 3 9.51 4.17 -0.41
N ALA A 4 10.29 3.19 -0.86
CA ALA A 4 9.99 2.43 -2.09
C ALA A 4 8.59 1.78 -2.12
N LEU A 5 8.07 1.31 -0.98
CA LEU A 5 6.69 0.79 -0.88
C LEU A 5 5.64 1.90 -0.91
N ALA A 6 5.97 3.09 -0.37
CA ALA A 6 5.09 4.24 -0.45
C ALA A 6 5.03 4.78 -1.89
N ASP A 7 6.17 4.80 -2.58
CA ASP A 7 6.26 5.21 -3.99
C ASP A 7 5.44 4.26 -4.87
N ALA A 8 5.61 2.94 -4.73
CA ALA A 8 4.82 1.94 -5.46
C ALA A 8 3.30 2.06 -5.23
N ALA A 9 2.89 2.41 -4.01
CA ALA A 9 1.48 2.62 -3.70
C ALA A 9 0.94 3.96 -4.24
N ALA A 10 1.81 4.97 -4.39
CA ALA A 10 1.45 6.28 -4.95
C ALA A 10 1.39 6.26 -6.48
N GLU A 11 2.09 5.32 -7.12
CA GLU A 11 2.00 5.05 -8.57
C GLU A 11 0.60 4.52 -8.99
N VAL A 12 -0.22 4.06 -8.03
CA VAL A 12 -1.60 3.62 -8.34
C VAL A 12 -2.49 4.83 -8.62
N SER A 13 -3.10 4.84 -9.81
CA SER A 13 -4.01 5.89 -10.24
C SER A 13 -5.09 6.20 -9.20
N GLY A 14 -5.22 7.48 -8.86
CA GLY A 14 -6.18 7.95 -7.86
C GLY A 14 -5.69 7.96 -6.43
N VAL A 15 -4.43 7.63 -6.18
CA VAL A 15 -3.84 7.76 -4.85
C VAL A 15 -3.12 9.09 -4.71
N ASP A 16 -3.69 9.99 -3.91
CA ASP A 16 -3.15 11.33 -3.67
C ASP A 16 -2.08 11.35 -2.57
N ARG A 17 -2.23 10.46 -1.60
CA ARG A 17 -1.33 10.38 -0.45
C ARG A 17 -1.18 8.95 0.00
N VAL A 18 0.02 8.63 0.47
CA VAL A 18 0.33 7.32 1.02
C VAL A 18 1.09 7.44 2.34
N ARG A 19 0.76 6.56 3.29
CA ARG A 19 1.53 6.35 4.51
C ARG A 19 1.73 4.86 4.73
N VAL A 20 2.98 4.43 4.61
CA VAL A 20 3.38 3.04 4.89
C VAL A 20 3.95 2.92 6.30
N ARG A 21 3.52 1.87 7.01
CA ARG A 21 4.08 1.45 8.29
C ARG A 21 4.48 -0.01 8.20
N LEU A 22 5.74 -0.28 8.53
CA LEU A 22 6.27 -1.63 8.68
C LEU A 22 6.14 -2.01 10.16
N ARG A 23 5.59 -3.18 10.47
CA ARG A 23 5.40 -3.67 11.84
C ARG A 23 5.91 -5.09 12.00
N GLY A 24 6.64 -5.35 13.08
CA GLY A 24 6.89 -6.68 13.64
C GLY A 24 8.24 -7.32 13.28
N ARG A 25 8.87 -7.93 14.30
CA ARG A 25 10.01 -8.87 14.17
C ARG A 25 9.57 -10.34 14.01
N TRP A 26 8.41 -10.70 14.60
CA TRP A 26 7.87 -12.08 14.63
C TRP A 26 6.67 -12.33 13.69
N ARG A 27 5.97 -11.27 13.26
CA ARG A 27 4.86 -11.29 12.29
C ARG A 27 5.00 -10.06 11.41
N PRO A 28 5.90 -10.04 10.43
CA PRO A 28 6.18 -8.84 9.65
C PRO A 28 4.95 -8.49 8.81
N ARG A 29 4.40 -7.29 9.03
CA ARG A 29 3.21 -6.77 8.35
C ARG A 29 3.51 -5.41 7.74
N VAL A 30 3.00 -5.19 6.54
CA VAL A 30 3.04 -3.89 5.86
C VAL A 30 1.65 -3.29 5.93
N SER A 31 1.50 -2.20 6.67
CA SER A 31 0.25 -1.44 6.74
C SER A 31 0.36 -0.24 5.82
N VAL A 32 -0.51 -0.16 4.82
CA VAL A 32 -0.57 0.94 3.86
C VAL A 32 -1.84 1.71 4.10
N ARG A 33 -1.72 3.01 4.36
CA ARG A 33 -2.84 3.94 4.32
C ARG A 33 -2.73 4.75 3.06
N ALA A 34 -3.71 4.63 2.19
CA ALA A 34 -3.81 5.41 0.96
C ALA A 34 -5.01 6.35 1.09
N TRP A 35 -4.88 7.54 0.52
CA TRP A 35 -5.97 8.50 0.38
C TRP A 35 -6.27 8.71 -1.09
N THR A 36 -7.56 8.81 -1.41
CA THR A 36 -8.05 9.04 -2.77
C THR A 36 -9.13 10.13 -2.78
N ARG A 37 -9.13 10.95 -3.82
CA ARG A 37 -10.23 11.86 -4.16
C ARG A 37 -11.42 11.14 -4.82
N TYR A 38 -11.27 9.90 -5.25
CA TYR A 38 -12.37 9.16 -5.87
C TYR A 38 -13.37 8.65 -4.82
N ARG A 39 -14.62 9.11 -4.93
CA ARG A 39 -15.72 8.72 -4.03
C ARG A 39 -16.11 7.24 -4.14
N ASN A 40 -15.93 6.63 -5.31
CA ASN A 40 -16.12 5.19 -5.53
C ASN A 40 -14.81 4.54 -5.97
N PRO A 41 -13.89 4.22 -5.03
CA PRO A 41 -12.65 3.55 -5.37
C PRO A 41 -12.88 2.04 -5.48
N ALA A 42 -13.70 1.62 -6.43
CA ALA A 42 -13.94 0.21 -6.70
C ALA A 42 -12.60 -0.47 -7.04
N GLY A 43 -12.10 -1.30 -6.13
CA GLY A 43 -10.83 -2.03 -6.29
C GLY A 43 -9.55 -1.25 -5.96
N GLY A 44 -9.61 0.04 -5.59
CA GLY A 44 -8.40 0.84 -5.33
C GLY A 44 -7.51 0.28 -4.21
N ALA A 45 -8.12 -0.31 -3.18
CA ALA A 45 -7.38 -0.96 -2.10
C ALA A 45 -6.63 -2.22 -2.59
N ASP A 46 -7.21 -2.98 -3.51
CA ASP A 46 -6.60 -4.18 -4.07
C ASP A 46 -5.49 -3.84 -5.07
N LEU A 47 -5.67 -2.81 -5.89
CA LEU A 47 -4.62 -2.30 -6.78
C LEU A 47 -3.39 -1.83 -5.98
N VAL A 48 -3.60 -1.04 -4.92
CA VAL A 48 -2.52 -0.65 -3.99
C VAL A 48 -1.87 -1.86 -3.35
N ARG A 49 -2.66 -2.88 -2.96
CA ARG A 49 -2.13 -4.11 -2.38
C ARG A 49 -1.25 -4.86 -3.37
N GLN A 50 -1.66 -4.97 -4.64
CA GLN A 50 -0.92 -5.63 -5.70
C GLN A 50 0.40 -4.90 -5.99
N ALA A 51 0.36 -3.58 -6.18
CA ALA A 51 1.56 -2.77 -6.43
C ALA A 51 2.60 -2.90 -5.30
N VAL A 52 2.15 -2.85 -4.04
CA VAL A 52 3.01 -3.00 -2.87
C VAL A 52 3.57 -4.43 -2.76
N ARG A 53 2.78 -5.45 -3.11
CA ARG A 53 3.27 -6.84 -3.18
C ARG A 53 4.31 -7.03 -4.27
N ALA A 54 4.05 -6.58 -5.49
CA ALA A 54 5.00 -6.67 -6.59
C ALA A 54 6.34 -6.01 -6.23
N ARG A 55 6.31 -4.84 -5.57
CA ARG A 55 7.51 -4.18 -5.09
C ARG A 55 8.22 -4.94 -3.96
N LEU A 56 7.49 -5.62 -3.07
CA LEU A 56 8.08 -6.48 -2.03
C LEU A 56 8.75 -7.72 -2.63
N ASP A 57 8.10 -8.35 -3.61
CA ASP A 57 8.59 -9.53 -4.30
C ASP A 57 9.89 -9.22 -5.06
N GLY A 58 9.98 -8.05 -5.69
CA GLY A 58 11.21 -7.58 -6.36
C GLY A 58 12.42 -7.34 -5.45
N PHE A 59 12.22 -7.25 -4.12
CA PHE A 59 13.33 -7.18 -3.16
C PHE A 59 13.70 -8.54 -2.55
N ASP A 60 13.06 -9.64 -2.98
CA ASP A 60 13.18 -10.98 -2.36
C ASP A 60 12.89 -10.97 -0.84
N LEU A 61 12.14 -9.96 -0.38
CA LEU A 61 11.92 -9.62 1.03
C LEU A 61 10.65 -10.25 1.63
N MET A 62 10.34 -11.49 1.22
CA MET A 62 9.40 -12.45 1.84
C MET A 62 7.97 -12.57 1.27
N ARG A 63 7.63 -13.80 0.88
CA ARG A 63 6.26 -14.33 0.64
C ARG A 63 5.30 -14.19 1.84
N ASP A 64 5.81 -14.05 3.07
CA ASP A 64 5.01 -14.13 4.31
C ASP A 64 4.54 -12.79 4.89
N ARG A 65 4.92 -11.66 4.28
CA ARG A 65 4.52 -10.35 4.80
C ARG A 65 3.06 -10.05 4.47
N ARG A 66 2.20 -10.05 5.49
CA ARG A 66 0.80 -9.65 5.31
C ARG A 66 0.70 -8.16 5.02
N VAL A 67 0.32 -7.83 3.78
CA VAL A 67 0.00 -6.46 3.35
C VAL A 67 -1.45 -6.15 3.72
N VAL A 68 -1.64 -5.10 4.52
CA VAL A 68 -2.96 -4.60 4.94
C VAL A 68 -3.11 -3.19 4.37
N VAL A 69 -4.04 -3.01 3.44
CA VAL A 69 -4.33 -1.71 2.84
C VAL A 69 -5.58 -1.13 3.49
N ARG A 70 -5.52 0.16 3.82
CA ARG A 70 -6.66 0.96 4.25
C ARG A 70 -6.75 2.15 3.32
N LEU A 71 -7.73 2.11 2.43
CA LEU A 71 -8.05 3.24 1.59
C LEU A 71 -9.02 4.17 2.34
N ARG A 72 -8.77 5.47 2.27
CA ARG A 72 -9.67 6.50 2.77
C ARG A 72 -9.98 7.46 1.65
N TRP A 73 -11.23 7.83 1.52
CA TRP A 73 -11.62 8.91 0.65
C TRP A 73 -11.63 10.23 1.45
N ARG A 74 -11.26 11.32 0.79
CA ARG A 74 -11.44 12.68 1.29
C ARG A 74 -11.85 13.54 0.11
N ASP A 75 -13.06 14.05 0.13
CA ASP A 75 -13.41 15.24 -0.66
C ASP A 75 -12.63 16.41 -0.04
N GLU A 76 -11.88 17.12 -0.88
CA GLU A 76 -11.23 18.39 -0.51
C GLU A 76 -12.27 19.50 -0.54
#